data_AF-K5VUK3-F1
#
_entry.id   AF-K5VUK3-F1
#
_cell.length_a   1.000
_cell.length_b   1.000
_cell.length_c   1.000
_cell.angle_alpha   90.00
_cell.angle_beta   90.00
_cell.angle_gamma   90.00
#
_symmetry.space_group_name_H-M   'P 1'
#
loop_
_entity.id
_entity.type
_entity.pdbx_description
1 polymer ?
#
loop_
_entity_poly.entity_id
_entity_poly.type
_entity_poly.pdbx_seq_one_letter_code
_entity_poly.pdbx_strand_id
1 'polypeptide(L)'
;MARFVFLSVALLSAAAALTGVGAAPIRAKRAVTQTAANFQELSYDQFQISDGVGGDAQTQANAVFVDPFANTDLTTVSSDVLEALNSMAQAAEDAETAQFDPEIAAASGAAADALQVGKIKNKVLKLTGEVQVLNIKIAQAKAAGSSTSDLESQLQDEQTKLTTDVGTDTSNAGKPSQGVVASSGADASSAAASSSSTASSAVASGSSTASSAVASSSSTASSAVASSSSTASSAVASSSSTASSAVASSSSAASSAAASSSAAASSAVASSTTAAIEGSSTATANSAAATSTGVVTQTAANFKQLDYSQFQISDGVGGDAQTQANAVFVDPFANTDLTTVSSDVIEAMNNMREAAESAETDDFDPQIAAASGADADALQVGKIKNKVLKLTGEVQVLNIKIAQAQASGSDTSDLESQLSDEQTKLTTDIATDNSNAGKPSEGVA
;
A
#
# COMPACT_ATOMS: atom_id res chain seq x y z
N MET A 1 -22.93 -29.12 21.19
CA MET A 1 -21.91 -29.44 22.21
C MET A 1 -20.53 -29.45 21.55
N ALA A 2 -19.75 -28.38 21.69
CA ALA A 2 -18.30 -28.33 21.41
C ALA A 2 -17.76 -27.23 22.33
N ARG A 3 -16.98 -27.55 23.37
CA ARG A 3 -15.52 -27.76 23.35
C ARG A 3 -14.72 -26.50 22.99
N PHE A 4 -14.85 -25.47 23.82
CA PHE A 4 -13.77 -24.51 24.05
C PHE A 4 -12.49 -25.25 24.48
N VAL A 5 -11.34 -24.84 23.93
CA VAL A 5 -10.02 -25.26 24.40
C VAL A 5 -9.41 -24.08 25.16
N PHE A 6 -9.44 -24.13 26.49
CA PHE A 6 -8.69 -23.19 27.32
C PHE A 6 -7.21 -23.56 27.27
N LEU A 7 -6.37 -22.67 26.73
CA LEU A 7 -4.92 -22.83 26.78
C LEU A 7 -4.40 -22.28 28.12
N SER A 8 -4.18 -23.17 29.07
CA SER A 8 -3.74 -22.82 30.43
C SER A 8 -2.26 -22.42 30.49
N VAL A 9 -1.98 -21.13 30.66
CA VAL A 9 -0.64 -20.68 31.09
C VAL A 9 -0.54 -20.79 32.61
N ALA A 10 0.42 -21.59 33.09
CA ALA A 10 0.51 -21.93 34.52
C ALA A 10 1.24 -20.85 35.34
N LEU A 11 0.61 -20.39 36.43
CA LEU A 11 1.33 -19.72 37.51
C LEU A 11 2.24 -20.75 38.20
N LEU A 12 3.55 -20.51 38.22
CA LEU A 12 4.51 -21.29 39.00
C LEU A 12 5.08 -20.45 40.15
N SER A 13 4.39 -20.47 41.28
CA SER A 13 4.84 -19.80 42.51
C SER A 13 6.02 -20.54 43.14
N ALA A 14 7.21 -19.92 43.14
CA ALA A 14 8.40 -20.45 43.80
C ALA A 14 8.92 -19.47 44.87
N ALA A 15 8.61 -19.74 46.14
CA ALA A 15 9.18 -19.00 47.27
C ALA A 15 10.37 -19.78 47.86
N ALA A 16 11.55 -19.17 47.90
CA ALA A 16 12.76 -19.75 48.47
C ALA A 16 13.56 -18.73 49.30
N ALA A 17 14.20 -19.22 50.36
CA ALA A 17 14.75 -18.48 51.49
C ALA A 17 15.72 -17.32 51.17
N LEU A 18 15.67 -16.29 52.02
CA LEU A 18 16.60 -15.17 52.07
C LEU A 18 17.95 -15.60 52.71
N THR A 19 19.06 -15.47 51.97
CA THR A 19 20.42 -15.47 52.54
C THR A 19 21.22 -14.30 51.97
N GLY A 20 21.67 -13.40 52.84
CA GLY A 20 22.40 -12.19 52.42
C GLY A 20 23.84 -12.48 52.01
N VAL A 21 24.11 -12.36 50.71
CA VAL A 21 25.47 -12.17 50.17
C VAL A 21 25.52 -10.74 49.62
N GLY A 22 26.60 -10.00 49.93
CA GLY A 22 26.72 -8.60 49.55
C GLY A 22 26.62 -8.42 48.05
N ALA A 23 25.59 -7.71 47.59
CA ALA A 23 25.40 -7.42 46.18
C ALA A 23 26.53 -6.51 45.68
N ALA A 24 27.49 -7.10 44.95
CA ALA A 24 28.25 -6.33 43.97
C ALA A 24 27.24 -5.63 43.06
N PRO A 25 27.46 -4.35 42.69
CA PRO A 25 26.48 -3.61 41.88
C PRO A 25 26.25 -4.39 40.59
N ILE A 26 25.01 -4.88 40.40
CA ILE A 26 24.61 -5.49 39.14
C ILE A 26 24.83 -4.41 38.09
N ARG A 27 25.85 -4.61 37.25
CA ARG A 27 26.18 -3.71 36.15
C ARG A 27 25.04 -3.84 35.14
N ALA A 28 23.98 -3.06 35.36
CA ALA A 28 22.80 -3.05 34.52
C ALA A 28 23.27 -2.99 33.07
N LYS A 29 22.73 -3.88 32.23
CA LYS A 29 22.90 -3.76 30.78
C LYS A 29 22.32 -2.39 30.42
N ARG A 30 23.20 -1.41 30.19
CA ARG A 30 22.78 -0.08 29.77
C ARG A 30 22.09 -0.25 28.43
N ALA A 31 20.78 -0.09 28.40
CA ALA A 31 20.02 -0.13 27.17
C ALA A 31 20.65 0.87 26.18
N VAL A 32 20.76 0.45 24.93
CA VAL A 32 21.26 1.33 23.88
C VAL A 32 20.09 2.20 23.45
N THR A 33 20.19 3.50 23.68
CA THR A 33 19.32 4.50 23.06
C THR A 33 19.59 4.51 21.56
N GLN A 34 18.57 4.37 20.73
CA GLN A 34 18.72 4.55 19.28
C GLN A 34 18.50 6.02 18.90
N THR A 35 19.43 6.55 18.13
CA THR A 35 19.51 7.96 17.71
C THR A 35 20.08 8.05 16.29
N ALA A 36 19.96 9.20 15.63
CA ALA A 36 20.57 9.47 14.33
C ALA A 36 22.12 9.40 14.28
N ALA A 37 22.78 9.03 15.40
CA ALA A 37 24.21 8.72 15.47
C ALA A 37 24.53 7.20 15.50
N ASN A 38 23.51 6.34 15.56
CA ASN A 38 23.66 4.88 15.60
C ASN A 38 22.57 4.08 14.85
N PHE A 39 21.52 4.73 14.38
CA PHE A 39 20.63 4.25 13.31
C PHE A 39 20.71 5.27 12.15
N GLN A 40 20.87 4.78 10.92
CA GLN A 40 20.89 5.61 9.72
C GLN A 40 19.67 5.29 8.88
N GLU A 41 19.01 6.33 8.38
CA GLU A 41 18.09 6.21 7.25
C GLU A 41 18.84 5.65 6.03
N LEU A 42 18.19 4.75 5.29
CA LEU A 42 18.71 4.13 4.07
C LEU A 42 17.79 4.48 2.91
N SER A 43 18.34 4.78 1.73
CA SER A 43 17.53 4.90 0.52
C SER A 43 17.03 3.53 0.05
N TYR A 44 15.90 3.48 -0.64
CA TYR A 44 15.23 2.20 -1.00
C TYR A 44 16.14 1.20 -1.72
N ASP A 45 17.03 1.67 -2.60
CA ASP A 45 18.05 0.85 -3.29
C ASP A 45 19.05 0.14 -2.34
N GLN A 46 19.17 0.62 -1.10
CA GLN A 46 20.11 0.12 -0.08
C GLN A 46 19.48 -0.85 0.92
N PHE A 47 18.14 -0.86 1.06
CA PHE A 47 17.44 -1.73 2.04
C PHE A 47 16.35 -2.64 1.44
N GLN A 48 16.00 -2.50 0.15
CA GLN A 48 15.06 -3.40 -0.51
C GLN A 48 15.54 -4.87 -0.49
N ILE A 49 14.59 -5.80 -0.35
CA ILE A 49 14.84 -7.25 -0.14
C ILE A 49 14.26 -8.12 -1.26
N SER A 50 13.91 -7.49 -2.38
CA SER A 50 12.95 -8.00 -3.36
C SER A 50 13.59 -8.88 -4.44
N ASP A 51 14.92 -8.85 -4.55
CA ASP A 51 15.69 -9.70 -5.47
C ASP A 51 15.95 -11.13 -4.94
N GLY A 52 16.35 -12.01 -5.86
CA GLY A 52 16.86 -13.34 -5.56
C GLY A 52 15.79 -14.41 -5.63
N VAL A 53 15.29 -14.85 -4.47
CA VAL A 53 14.19 -15.83 -4.36
C VAL A 53 13.21 -15.43 -3.25
N GLY A 54 11.98 -15.92 -3.36
CA GLY A 54 11.00 -15.87 -2.27
C GLY A 54 11.23 -16.95 -1.20
N GLY A 55 10.56 -16.80 -0.07
CA GLY A 55 10.49 -17.75 1.05
C GLY A 55 11.30 -17.37 2.29
N ASP A 56 11.93 -16.21 2.32
CA ASP A 56 12.73 -15.72 3.44
C ASP A 56 12.50 -14.24 3.79
N ALA A 57 11.49 -13.59 3.21
CA ALA A 57 11.30 -12.14 3.26
C ALA A 57 11.20 -11.59 4.69
N GLN A 58 10.53 -12.27 5.62
CA GLN A 58 10.46 -11.82 7.02
C GLN A 58 11.85 -11.80 7.69
N THR A 59 12.74 -12.71 7.33
CA THR A 59 14.11 -12.73 7.87
C THR A 59 14.92 -11.55 7.34
N GLN A 60 14.77 -11.23 6.04
CA GLN A 60 15.43 -10.10 5.42
C GLN A 60 14.86 -8.76 5.92
N ALA A 61 13.53 -8.64 6.08
CA ALA A 61 12.86 -7.48 6.64
C ALA A 61 13.21 -7.23 8.13
N ASN A 62 13.29 -8.30 8.94
CA ASN A 62 13.74 -8.20 10.33
C ASN A 62 15.17 -7.65 10.43
N ALA A 63 16.07 -8.05 9.53
CA ALA A 63 17.44 -7.54 9.50
C ALA A 63 17.53 -6.03 9.23
N VAL A 64 16.55 -5.47 8.50
CA VAL A 64 16.44 -4.02 8.22
C VAL A 64 15.78 -3.27 9.38
N PHE A 65 14.63 -3.73 9.86
CA PHE A 65 13.77 -2.95 10.76
C PHE A 65 13.81 -3.37 12.24
N VAL A 66 14.03 -4.65 12.55
CA VAL A 66 13.86 -5.20 13.91
C VAL A 66 15.21 -5.43 14.61
N ASP A 67 16.14 -6.10 13.94
CA ASP A 67 17.46 -6.46 14.50
C ASP A 67 18.32 -5.26 14.93
N PRO A 68 18.29 -4.08 14.26
CA PRO A 68 18.98 -2.88 14.77
C PRO A 68 18.50 -2.45 16.16
N PHE A 69 17.29 -2.81 16.56
CA PHE A 69 16.70 -2.49 17.86
C PHE A 69 16.90 -3.62 18.89
N ALA A 70 17.63 -4.69 18.56
CA ALA A 70 17.92 -5.77 19.51
C ALA A 70 18.70 -5.26 20.75
N ASN A 71 18.10 -5.38 21.94
CA ASN A 71 18.58 -4.81 23.22
C ASN A 71 18.50 -3.27 23.33
N THR A 72 17.74 -2.60 22.45
CA THR A 72 17.31 -1.20 22.61
C THR A 72 16.16 -1.11 23.60
N ASP A 73 16.08 -0.01 24.35
CA ASP A 73 14.86 0.36 25.07
C ASP A 73 14.02 1.24 24.13
N LEU A 74 12.90 0.68 23.63
CA LEU A 74 12.06 1.35 22.63
C LEU A 74 11.46 2.67 23.15
N THR A 75 11.33 2.84 24.48
CA THR A 75 10.89 4.10 25.08
C THR A 75 11.89 5.25 24.89
N THR A 76 13.13 4.93 24.49
CA THR A 76 14.24 5.87 24.34
C THR A 76 14.66 6.13 22.88
N VAL A 77 13.98 5.56 21.90
CA VAL A 77 14.22 5.86 20.48
C VAL A 77 13.91 7.34 20.21
N SER A 78 14.80 8.06 19.52
CA SER A 78 14.58 9.48 19.20
C SER A 78 13.58 9.69 18.06
N SER A 79 12.99 10.89 18.01
CA SER A 79 12.20 11.43 16.88
C SER A 79 12.82 11.10 15.53
N ASP A 80 14.09 11.46 15.37
CA ASP A 80 14.88 11.37 14.15
C ASP A 80 14.97 9.92 13.62
N VAL A 81 14.91 8.92 14.50
CA VAL A 81 14.95 7.49 14.15
C VAL A 81 13.56 6.97 13.84
N LEU A 82 12.52 7.48 14.50
CA LEU A 82 11.13 7.16 14.18
C LEU A 82 10.71 7.78 12.83
N GLU A 83 11.19 8.99 12.53
CA GLU A 83 11.10 9.65 11.21
C GLU A 83 11.81 8.84 10.13
N ALA A 84 13.06 8.41 10.36
CA ALA A 84 13.80 7.56 9.43
C ALA A 84 13.10 6.21 9.18
N LEU A 85 12.53 5.59 10.22
CA LEU A 85 11.73 4.36 10.09
C LEU A 85 10.46 4.57 9.25
N ASN A 86 9.72 5.66 9.48
CA ASN A 86 8.56 6.02 8.65
C ASN A 86 8.97 6.24 7.19
N SER A 87 10.04 7.01 6.95
CA SER A 87 10.56 7.30 5.61
C SER A 87 10.94 6.03 4.85
N MET A 88 11.63 5.09 5.52
CA MET A 88 11.96 3.78 4.94
C MET A 88 10.73 2.89 4.71
N ALA A 89 9.71 2.94 5.57
CA ALA A 89 8.44 2.23 5.32
C ALA A 89 7.71 2.83 4.11
N GLN A 90 7.56 4.16 4.06
CA GLN A 90 6.90 4.87 2.97
C GLN A 90 7.61 4.63 1.63
N ALA A 91 8.95 4.69 1.60
CA ALA A 91 9.71 4.41 0.37
C ALA A 91 9.51 2.97 -0.16
N ALA A 92 9.13 2.02 0.69
CA ALA A 92 8.70 0.69 0.26
C ALA A 92 7.25 0.67 -0.25
N GLU A 93 6.32 1.48 0.31
CA GLU A 93 4.97 1.65 -0.26
C GLU A 93 5.01 2.31 -1.65
N ASP A 94 5.76 3.39 -1.77
CA ASP A 94 5.94 4.14 -3.02
C ASP A 94 6.48 3.21 -4.12
N ALA A 95 7.41 2.30 -3.77
CA ALA A 95 7.91 1.29 -4.70
C ALA A 95 6.85 0.27 -5.14
N GLU A 96 5.86 -0.07 -4.30
CA GLU A 96 4.75 -0.95 -4.71
C GLU A 96 3.97 -0.37 -5.89
N THR A 97 3.70 0.93 -5.86
CA THR A 97 2.76 1.60 -6.78
C THR A 97 3.45 2.31 -7.94
N ALA A 98 4.57 3.00 -7.68
CA ALA A 98 5.29 3.78 -8.69
C ALA A 98 6.31 2.96 -9.49
N GLN A 99 6.68 1.74 -9.02
CA GLN A 99 7.71 0.92 -9.66
C GLN A 99 7.23 -0.51 -9.95
N PHE A 100 6.76 -1.27 -8.95
CA PHE A 100 6.33 -2.66 -9.18
C PHE A 100 5.11 -2.77 -10.10
N ASP A 101 4.02 -2.04 -9.84
CA ASP A 101 2.81 -2.15 -10.67
C ASP A 101 3.04 -1.83 -12.16
N PRO A 102 3.74 -0.74 -12.56
CA PRO A 102 4.03 -0.49 -13.98
C PRO A 102 5.00 -1.52 -14.59
N GLU A 103 5.98 -2.05 -13.84
CA GLU A 103 6.88 -3.09 -14.37
C GLU A 103 6.17 -4.45 -14.51
N ILE A 104 5.34 -4.86 -13.54
CA ILE A 104 4.51 -6.07 -13.62
C ILE A 104 3.54 -5.97 -14.80
N ALA A 105 2.91 -4.82 -15.02
CA ALA A 105 1.99 -4.58 -16.14
C ALA A 105 2.69 -4.57 -17.52
N ALA A 106 3.99 -4.26 -17.58
CA ALA A 106 4.80 -4.30 -18.80
C ALA A 106 5.46 -5.68 -19.06
N ALA A 107 5.63 -6.49 -18.02
CA ALA A 107 6.26 -7.80 -18.09
C ALA A 107 5.30 -8.91 -18.57
N SER A 108 5.84 -10.10 -18.85
CA SER A 108 5.03 -11.30 -19.12
C SER A 108 5.77 -12.59 -18.81
N GLY A 109 5.01 -13.66 -18.53
CA GLY A 109 5.56 -14.97 -18.14
C GLY A 109 6.49 -14.88 -16.93
N ALA A 110 7.59 -15.64 -16.97
CA ALA A 110 8.54 -15.75 -15.85
C ALA A 110 9.12 -14.41 -15.34
N ALA A 111 9.13 -13.34 -16.16
CA ALA A 111 9.53 -12.01 -15.70
C ALA A 111 8.45 -11.33 -14.85
N ALA A 112 7.17 -11.44 -15.24
CA ALA A 112 6.05 -10.97 -14.44
C ALA A 112 5.90 -11.81 -13.15
N ASP A 113 6.07 -13.14 -13.25
CA ASP A 113 6.09 -14.03 -12.09
C ASP A 113 7.15 -13.60 -11.06
N ALA A 114 8.38 -13.32 -11.50
CA ALA A 114 9.48 -12.90 -10.62
C ALA A 114 9.27 -11.52 -10.00
N LEU A 115 8.77 -10.54 -10.76
CA LEU A 115 8.40 -9.22 -10.25
C LEU A 115 7.24 -9.29 -9.24
N GLN A 116 6.29 -10.20 -9.44
CA GLN A 116 5.18 -10.41 -8.51
C GLN A 116 5.65 -11.03 -7.19
N VAL A 117 6.58 -12.00 -7.22
CA VAL A 117 7.26 -12.48 -6.00
C VAL A 117 8.05 -11.32 -5.35
N GLY A 118 8.73 -10.49 -6.12
CA GLY A 118 9.42 -9.29 -5.63
C GLY A 118 8.49 -8.33 -4.89
N LYS A 119 7.31 -8.02 -5.43
CA LYS A 119 6.30 -7.18 -4.77
C LYS A 119 5.81 -7.79 -3.45
N ILE A 120 5.65 -9.13 -3.38
CA ILE A 120 5.30 -9.83 -2.14
C ILE A 120 6.42 -9.68 -1.08
N LYS A 121 7.69 -9.81 -1.47
CA LYS A 121 8.82 -9.54 -0.54
C LYS A 121 8.82 -8.08 -0.06
N ASN A 122 8.54 -7.13 -0.95
CA ASN A 122 8.46 -5.70 -0.62
C ASN A 122 7.31 -5.36 0.34
N LYS A 123 6.15 -6.03 0.22
CA LYS A 123 5.05 -5.90 1.19
C LYS A 123 5.47 -6.33 2.59
N VAL A 124 6.13 -7.49 2.70
CA VAL A 124 6.68 -7.98 3.98
C VAL A 124 7.71 -6.99 4.55
N LEU A 125 8.54 -6.38 3.71
CA LEU A 125 9.48 -5.32 4.11
C LEU A 125 8.75 -4.11 4.71
N LYS A 126 7.81 -3.52 3.96
CA LYS A 126 7.01 -2.37 4.37
C LYS A 126 6.29 -2.61 5.69
N LEU A 127 5.46 -3.65 5.74
CA LEU A 127 4.62 -4.00 6.90
C LEU A 127 5.47 -4.31 8.15
N THR A 128 6.69 -4.85 8.00
CA THR A 128 7.62 -5.03 9.12
C THR A 128 8.12 -3.69 9.67
N GLY A 129 8.36 -2.69 8.80
CA GLY A 129 8.69 -1.32 9.20
C GLY A 129 7.56 -0.63 9.95
N GLU A 130 6.33 -0.68 9.41
CA GLU A 130 5.13 -0.13 10.03
C GLU A 130 4.84 -0.76 11.42
N VAL A 131 4.91 -2.10 11.51
CA VAL A 131 4.78 -2.84 12.78
C VAL A 131 5.87 -2.44 13.79
N GLN A 132 7.12 -2.21 13.36
CA GLN A 132 8.18 -1.74 14.24
C GLN A 132 7.92 -0.31 14.75
N VAL A 133 7.47 0.60 13.87
CA VAL A 133 7.07 1.96 14.25
C VAL A 133 5.95 1.93 15.29
N LEU A 134 4.91 1.12 15.08
CA LEU A 134 3.80 0.97 16.01
C LEU A 134 4.27 0.44 17.37
N ASN A 135 5.16 -0.56 17.40
CA ASN A 135 5.76 -1.06 18.65
C ASN A 135 6.53 0.03 19.41
N ILE A 136 7.26 0.91 18.72
CA ILE A 136 7.97 2.05 19.33
C ILE A 136 6.97 3.09 19.87
N LYS A 137 5.97 3.50 19.06
CA LYS A 137 4.91 4.44 19.47
C LYS A 137 4.17 3.94 20.71
N ILE A 138 3.80 2.65 20.75
CA ILE A 138 3.14 1.99 21.90
C ILE A 138 4.03 2.00 23.14
N ALA A 139 5.33 1.71 23.00
CA ALA A 139 6.27 1.73 24.12
C ALA A 139 6.41 3.15 24.71
N GLN A 140 6.59 4.16 23.86
CA GLN A 140 6.69 5.57 24.26
C GLN A 140 5.38 6.06 24.92
N ALA A 141 4.22 5.75 24.34
CA ALA A 141 2.91 6.10 24.90
C ALA A 141 2.68 5.46 26.28
N LYS A 142 3.01 4.17 26.45
CA LYS A 142 2.94 3.48 27.76
C LYS A 142 3.90 4.07 28.79
N ALA A 143 5.09 4.51 28.38
CA ALA A 143 6.04 5.20 29.25
C ALA A 143 5.55 6.61 29.67
N ALA A 144 4.81 7.30 28.80
CA ALA A 144 4.17 8.59 29.07
C ALA A 144 2.88 8.47 29.93
N GLY A 145 2.28 7.28 30.00
CA GLY A 145 0.99 7.05 30.66
C GLY A 145 -0.23 7.38 29.79
N SER A 146 -0.04 7.48 28.48
CA SER A 146 -1.11 7.70 27.49
C SER A 146 -1.91 6.43 27.22
N SER A 147 -3.11 6.57 26.66
CA SER A 147 -3.85 5.45 26.07
C SER A 147 -3.09 4.86 24.88
N THR A 148 -3.24 3.56 24.64
CA THR A 148 -2.65 2.86 23.49
C THR A 148 -3.64 2.03 22.68
N SER A 149 -4.94 2.05 23.00
CA SER A 149 -5.97 1.23 22.35
C SER A 149 -5.92 1.31 20.82
N ASP A 150 -5.92 2.53 20.26
CA ASP A 150 -5.91 2.80 18.82
C ASP A 150 -4.66 2.22 18.15
N LEU A 151 -3.48 2.45 18.76
CA LEU A 151 -2.19 1.93 18.28
C LEU A 151 -2.11 0.41 18.38
N GLU A 152 -2.71 -0.17 19.43
CA GLU A 152 -2.78 -1.62 19.64
C GLU A 152 -3.79 -2.30 18.73
N SER A 153 -4.81 -1.58 18.23
CA SER A 153 -5.67 -2.05 17.13
C SER A 153 -4.90 -2.04 15.82
N GLN A 154 -4.34 -0.89 15.42
CA GLN A 154 -3.50 -0.75 14.22
C GLN A 154 -2.37 -1.80 14.18
N LEU A 155 -1.73 -2.09 15.32
CA LEU A 155 -0.73 -3.14 15.42
C LEU A 155 -1.29 -4.55 15.13
N GLN A 156 -2.51 -4.86 15.52
CA GLN A 156 -3.16 -6.14 15.18
C GLN A 156 -3.53 -6.21 13.70
N ASP A 157 -3.98 -5.10 13.11
CA ASP A 157 -4.36 -5.00 11.70
C ASP A 157 -3.13 -5.19 10.80
N GLU A 158 -2.05 -4.43 11.03
CA GLU A 158 -0.78 -4.59 10.29
C GLU A 158 -0.10 -5.94 10.58
N GLN A 159 -0.20 -6.47 11.80
CA GLN A 159 0.33 -7.81 12.10
C GLN A 159 -0.45 -8.92 11.35
N THR A 160 -1.74 -8.72 11.07
CA THR A 160 -2.58 -9.65 10.29
C THR A 160 -2.25 -9.59 8.80
N LYS A 161 -2.11 -8.39 8.24
CA LYS A 161 -1.60 -8.17 6.87
C LYS A 161 -0.21 -8.78 6.69
N LEU A 162 0.72 -8.48 7.59
CA LEU A 162 2.09 -9.02 7.60
C LEU A 162 2.08 -10.56 7.64
N THR A 163 1.28 -11.17 8.51
CA THR A 163 1.17 -12.64 8.59
C THR A 163 0.69 -13.25 7.26
N THR A 164 -0.19 -12.55 6.54
CA THR A 164 -0.74 -12.99 5.26
C THR A 164 0.28 -12.90 4.12
N ASP A 165 0.97 -11.76 3.99
CA ASP A 165 2.02 -11.59 2.97
C ASP A 165 3.25 -12.48 3.26
N VAL A 166 3.59 -12.76 4.54
CA VAL A 166 4.63 -13.75 4.93
C VAL A 166 4.23 -15.19 4.57
N GLY A 167 2.97 -15.57 4.79
CA GLY A 167 2.44 -16.86 4.34
C GLY A 167 2.50 -17.00 2.82
N THR A 168 2.31 -15.89 2.11
CA THR A 168 2.39 -15.80 0.65
C THR A 168 3.84 -15.90 0.16
N ASP A 169 4.80 -15.19 0.75
CA ASP A 169 6.23 -15.33 0.46
C ASP A 169 6.72 -16.78 0.73
N THR A 170 6.36 -17.35 1.88
CA THR A 170 6.66 -18.75 2.23
C THR A 170 6.11 -19.74 1.20
N SER A 171 4.93 -19.45 0.63
CA SER A 171 4.33 -20.26 -0.45
C SER A 171 5.01 -20.08 -1.82
N ASN A 172 5.85 -19.06 -1.95
CA ASN A 172 6.72 -18.80 -3.11
C ASN A 172 8.18 -19.24 -2.88
N ALA A 173 8.45 -20.01 -1.82
CA ALA A 173 9.80 -20.45 -1.45
C ALA A 173 10.61 -21.06 -2.61
N GLY A 174 11.76 -20.45 -2.91
CA GLY A 174 12.68 -20.88 -3.96
C GLY A 174 12.25 -20.54 -5.40
N LYS A 175 11.11 -19.86 -5.61
CA LYS A 175 10.82 -19.22 -6.90
C LYS A 175 11.73 -18.01 -7.10
N PRO A 176 12.14 -17.68 -8.34
CA PRO A 176 12.85 -16.43 -8.62
C PRO A 176 12.05 -15.21 -8.15
N SER A 177 12.78 -14.20 -7.66
CA SER A 177 12.24 -12.92 -7.21
C SER A 177 13.05 -11.79 -7.85
N GLN A 178 12.38 -10.77 -8.36
CA GLN A 178 13.01 -9.61 -9.00
C GLN A 178 12.59 -8.34 -8.27
N GLY A 179 13.56 -7.59 -7.74
CA GLY A 179 13.33 -6.27 -7.21
C GLY A 179 13.19 -5.24 -8.31
N VAL A 180 12.42 -4.18 -8.03
CA VAL A 180 12.46 -2.94 -8.81
C VAL A 180 13.38 -1.95 -8.11
N VAL A 181 14.23 -1.31 -8.90
CA VAL A 181 15.08 -0.17 -8.49
C VAL A 181 15.10 0.77 -9.68
N ALA A 182 15.04 2.08 -9.45
CA ALA A 182 14.94 3.10 -10.51
C ALA A 182 16.15 3.07 -11.46
N SER A 183 16.11 2.21 -12.49
CA SER A 183 17.25 1.97 -13.36
C SER A 183 17.47 3.17 -14.29
N SER A 184 18.64 3.80 -14.14
CA SER A 184 19.28 4.49 -15.25
C SER A 184 19.71 3.41 -16.26
N GLY A 185 18.77 3.06 -17.14
CA GLY A 185 18.61 1.72 -17.73
C GLY A 185 19.90 1.03 -18.20
N ALA A 186 20.19 -0.12 -17.59
CA ALA A 186 21.29 -1.01 -17.95
C ALA A 186 20.89 -2.49 -17.78
N ASP A 187 20.79 -3.20 -18.91
CA ASP A 187 21.01 -4.64 -19.07
C ASP A 187 20.28 -5.65 -18.15
N ALA A 188 19.00 -5.89 -18.45
CA ALA A 188 18.34 -7.16 -18.14
C ALA A 188 18.90 -8.34 -18.97
N SER A 189 20.16 -8.74 -18.74
CA SER A 189 20.83 -9.80 -19.53
C SER A 189 21.91 -10.65 -18.81
N SER A 190 21.73 -10.98 -17.52
CA SER A 190 22.67 -11.86 -16.78
C SER A 190 22.05 -13.06 -16.03
N ALA A 191 20.75 -13.36 -16.21
CA ALA A 191 20.06 -14.48 -15.57
C ALA A 191 20.34 -15.87 -16.22
N ALA A 192 21.60 -16.22 -16.46
CA ALA A 192 21.98 -17.55 -16.97
C ALA A 192 23.40 -18.00 -16.54
N ALA A 193 23.50 -19.27 -16.14
CA ALA A 193 24.74 -20.03 -15.91
C ALA A 193 25.71 -19.55 -14.80
N SER A 194 25.48 -20.02 -13.57
CA SER A 194 26.54 -20.17 -12.54
C SER A 194 26.25 -21.32 -11.57
N SER A 195 26.26 -22.55 -12.08
CA SER A 195 26.02 -23.78 -11.31
C SER A 195 27.20 -24.77 -11.38
N SER A 196 28.37 -24.37 -10.88
CA SER A 196 29.48 -25.30 -10.57
C SER A 196 30.56 -24.72 -9.65
N SER A 197 30.33 -24.85 -8.34
CA SER A 197 31.41 -25.13 -7.37
C SER A 197 31.31 -26.62 -6.99
N THR A 198 32.34 -27.37 -6.60
CA THR A 198 33.69 -27.02 -6.13
C THR A 198 34.74 -28.03 -6.65
N ALA A 199 36.00 -27.59 -6.79
CA ALA A 199 37.18 -28.47 -6.73
C ALA A 199 38.40 -27.62 -6.30
N SER A 200 39.05 -27.97 -5.18
CA SER A 200 40.04 -27.11 -4.53
C SER A 200 41.46 -27.24 -5.11
N SER A 201 42.24 -26.16 -4.95
CA SER A 201 43.60 -25.98 -5.48
C SER A 201 44.63 -26.99 -4.95
N ALA A 202 45.52 -27.44 -5.84
CA ALA A 202 46.85 -27.93 -5.47
C ALA A 202 47.87 -27.55 -6.56
N VAL A 203 48.96 -26.89 -6.18
CA VAL A 203 50.09 -26.55 -7.07
C VAL A 203 51.32 -27.38 -6.70
N ALA A 204 51.92 -28.06 -7.66
CA ALA A 204 53.20 -28.74 -7.49
C ALA A 204 53.98 -28.81 -8.81
N SER A 205 55.29 -28.63 -8.73
CA SER A 205 56.22 -28.56 -9.86
C SER A 205 56.30 -29.86 -10.67
N GLY A 206 56.61 -29.74 -11.97
CA GLY A 206 56.71 -30.88 -12.87
C GLY A 206 58.00 -31.70 -12.74
N SER A 207 58.00 -32.87 -13.39
CA SER A 207 59.19 -33.64 -13.74
C SER A 207 59.00 -34.27 -15.12
N SER A 208 60.09 -34.56 -15.82
CA SER A 208 60.10 -35.05 -17.19
C SER A 208 60.00 -36.58 -17.29
N THR A 209 59.34 -37.06 -18.34
CA THR A 209 59.85 -38.19 -19.14
C THR A 209 59.17 -38.24 -20.51
N ALA A 210 59.84 -38.84 -21.50
CA ALA A 210 59.37 -38.91 -22.88
C ALA A 210 59.34 -40.36 -23.39
N SER A 211 58.36 -40.68 -24.24
CA SER A 211 58.32 -41.74 -25.28
C SER A 211 56.93 -41.69 -25.93
N SER A 212 56.67 -41.47 -27.22
CA SER A 212 57.33 -41.77 -28.52
C SER A 212 56.83 -43.02 -29.22
N ALA A 213 55.88 -42.83 -30.16
CA ALA A 213 55.46 -43.74 -31.24
C ALA A 213 54.83 -45.10 -30.78
N VAL A 214 54.23 -45.97 -31.62
CA VAL A 214 53.96 -46.07 -33.08
C VAL A 214 52.46 -46.45 -33.27
N ALA A 215 51.69 -45.86 -34.17
CA ALA A 215 51.49 -46.18 -35.61
C ALA A 215 50.77 -47.52 -35.94
N SER A 216 49.92 -47.47 -36.99
CA SER A 216 49.29 -48.58 -37.74
C SER A 216 48.13 -49.37 -37.09
N SER A 217 47.19 -50.00 -37.82
CA SER A 217 46.43 -49.64 -39.06
C SER A 217 45.49 -50.79 -39.46
N SER A 218 44.20 -50.55 -39.75
CA SER A 218 43.36 -51.45 -40.57
C SER A 218 42.07 -50.76 -41.06
N SER A 219 41.54 -51.19 -42.21
CA SER A 219 40.50 -50.48 -42.99
C SER A 219 39.39 -51.40 -43.51
N THR A 220 38.14 -50.92 -43.50
CA THR A 220 37.03 -51.17 -44.48
C THR A 220 35.84 -50.27 -44.05
N ALA A 221 35.16 -49.46 -44.88
CA ALA A 221 34.52 -49.66 -46.20
C ALA A 221 33.28 -50.59 -46.12
N SER A 222 32.05 -50.26 -46.56
CA SER A 222 31.41 -49.05 -47.15
C SER A 222 29.94 -48.99 -46.64
N SER A 223 28.99 -48.10 -46.98
CA SER A 223 28.69 -47.17 -48.10
C SER A 223 27.92 -45.95 -47.53
N ALA A 224 27.81 -44.75 -48.13
CA ALA A 224 27.57 -44.28 -49.52
C ALA A 224 26.10 -44.36 -50.01
N VAL A 225 25.39 -43.22 -49.90
CA VAL A 225 24.49 -42.64 -50.94
C VAL A 225 24.60 -41.12 -50.88
N ALA A 226 24.41 -40.44 -52.00
CA ALA A 226 24.46 -38.99 -52.12
C ALA A 226 23.26 -38.45 -52.91
N SER A 227 22.88 -37.20 -52.67
CA SER A 227 22.07 -36.41 -53.60
C SER A 227 22.39 -34.93 -53.41
N SER A 228 22.78 -34.28 -54.49
CA SER A 228 23.25 -32.90 -54.53
C SER A 228 22.49 -32.10 -55.59
N SER A 229 22.08 -30.88 -55.28
CA SER A 229 21.67 -29.91 -56.29
C SER A 229 21.94 -28.48 -55.82
N SER A 230 23.03 -27.89 -56.32
CA SER A 230 23.34 -26.47 -56.15
C SER A 230 22.96 -25.69 -57.41
N THR A 231 22.17 -24.63 -57.27
CA THR A 231 21.99 -23.62 -58.33
C THR A 231 22.07 -22.23 -57.72
N ALA A 232 23.18 -21.54 -57.95
CA ALA A 232 23.29 -20.10 -57.74
C ALA A 232 23.13 -19.38 -59.09
N SER A 233 22.49 -18.21 -59.12
CA SER A 233 22.70 -17.20 -60.16
C SER A 233 22.15 -15.82 -59.79
N SER A 234 23.03 -14.83 -59.93
CA SER A 234 22.74 -13.47 -60.41
C SER A 234 21.80 -12.55 -59.62
N ALA A 235 22.42 -11.54 -59.00
CA ALA A 235 21.76 -10.26 -58.71
C ALA A 235 21.70 -9.35 -59.95
N VAL A 236 20.78 -8.40 -59.96
CA VAL A 236 20.90 -7.11 -60.66
C VAL A 236 20.28 -6.01 -59.80
N ALA A 237 20.82 -4.80 -59.87
CA ALA A 237 20.32 -3.63 -59.16
C ALA A 237 20.14 -2.44 -60.12
N SER A 238 19.08 -1.66 -59.95
CA SER A 238 18.91 -0.22 -60.28
C SER A 238 17.45 0.16 -59.94
N SER A 239 17.07 1.25 -59.25
CA SER A 239 17.65 2.57 -58.95
C SER A 239 17.41 3.71 -59.96
N SER A 240 16.16 4.21 -60.01
CA SER A 240 15.81 5.62 -60.29
C SER A 240 14.35 5.85 -59.83
N SER A 241 13.91 6.89 -59.10
CA SER A 241 14.33 8.29 -58.80
C SER A 241 13.66 9.38 -59.66
N THR A 242 13.11 10.40 -58.98
CA THR A 242 12.62 11.71 -59.48
C THR A 242 11.27 11.75 -60.26
N ALA A 243 10.48 12.84 -60.24
CA ALA A 243 10.28 13.92 -59.24
C ALA A 243 9.10 14.86 -59.61
N SER A 244 8.44 15.44 -58.59
CA SER A 244 7.68 16.73 -58.64
C SER A 244 6.39 16.80 -59.51
N SER A 245 5.47 17.77 -59.37
CA SER A 245 5.42 18.99 -58.52
C SER A 245 3.99 19.51 -58.26
N ALA A 246 3.74 20.08 -57.06
CA ALA A 246 2.82 21.21 -56.74
C ALA A 246 1.31 21.08 -57.10
N VAL A 247 0.34 21.89 -56.62
CA VAL A 247 0.27 23.20 -55.89
C VAL A 247 -0.78 23.08 -54.74
N ALA A 248 -0.59 23.61 -53.52
CA ALA A 248 -0.80 25.01 -53.05
C ALA A 248 -2.27 25.50 -53.16
N SER A 249 -2.95 26.07 -52.15
CA SER A 249 -2.70 26.36 -50.71
C SER A 249 -4.07 26.27 -49.95
N SER A 250 -4.39 26.73 -48.72
CA SER A 250 -3.85 27.67 -47.70
C SER A 250 -4.57 27.39 -46.34
N SER A 251 -4.42 28.06 -45.18
CA SER A 251 -3.56 29.15 -44.66
C SER A 251 -3.67 29.25 -43.12
N SER A 252 -2.60 29.68 -42.43
CA SER A 252 -2.54 30.41 -41.12
C SER A 252 -3.17 29.80 -39.84
N ALA A 253 -2.61 29.98 -38.62
CA ALA A 253 -1.30 30.47 -38.16
C ALA A 253 -1.13 30.23 -36.64
N ALA A 254 0.11 30.40 -36.13
CA ALA A 254 0.53 30.58 -34.71
C ALA A 254 0.09 29.52 -33.66
N SER A 255 0.96 28.72 -33.00
CA SER A 255 2.23 28.95 -32.28
C SER A 255 2.10 29.32 -30.78
N SER A 256 2.12 28.29 -29.93
CA SER A 256 2.86 28.19 -28.63
C SER A 256 2.85 29.35 -27.62
N ALA A 257 2.37 29.10 -26.38
CA ALA A 257 3.16 29.22 -25.14
C ALA A 257 2.40 28.77 -23.84
N ALA A 258 3.12 27.99 -23.02
CA ALA A 258 3.24 27.99 -21.54
C ALA A 258 2.10 28.35 -20.54
N ALA A 259 2.20 27.66 -19.39
CA ALA A 259 1.97 28.10 -18.00
C ALA A 259 0.55 28.15 -17.38
N SER A 260 0.34 27.23 -16.43
CA SER A 260 -0.02 27.46 -15.02
C SER A 260 -1.26 28.29 -14.60
N SER A 261 -2.15 27.64 -13.82
CA SER A 261 -2.86 28.14 -12.62
C SER A 261 -3.42 29.59 -12.62
N SER A 262 -4.70 29.82 -12.30
CA SER A 262 -5.16 29.76 -10.90
C SER A 262 -6.63 30.22 -10.70
N ALA A 263 -7.25 29.72 -9.63
CA ALA A 263 -8.20 30.39 -8.72
C ALA A 263 -9.58 30.94 -9.18
N ALA A 264 -10.46 31.06 -8.17
CA ALA A 264 -11.63 31.93 -8.05
C ALA A 264 -12.87 31.66 -8.95
N ALA A 265 -13.83 30.90 -8.40
CA ALA A 265 -15.24 30.90 -8.81
C ALA A 265 -16.18 30.88 -7.59
N SER A 266 -15.94 31.76 -6.61
CA SER A 266 -16.76 31.86 -5.40
C SER A 266 -18.03 32.71 -5.64
N SER A 267 -19.10 32.34 -4.91
CA SER A 267 -20.31 33.12 -4.61
C SER A 267 -21.46 33.19 -5.64
N ALA A 268 -22.63 32.76 -5.13
CA ALA A 268 -23.93 33.42 -5.19
C ALA A 268 -24.66 33.61 -6.55
N VAL A 269 -25.71 32.79 -6.73
CA VAL A 269 -27.04 33.31 -7.06
C VAL A 269 -28.05 32.78 -6.04
N ALA A 270 -28.95 33.65 -5.55
CA ALA A 270 -29.99 33.29 -4.59
C ALA A 270 -31.37 33.65 -5.14
N SER A 271 -32.32 32.72 -4.96
CA SER A 271 -33.78 32.89 -4.99
C SER A 271 -34.45 33.61 -6.16
N SER A 272 -35.41 32.93 -6.79
CA SER A 272 -36.67 33.60 -7.13
C SER A 272 -37.86 32.64 -6.94
N THR A 273 -38.88 33.10 -6.22
CA THR A 273 -40.16 32.37 -6.05
C THR A 273 -41.26 33.38 -5.78
N THR A 274 -42.29 33.42 -6.63
CA THR A 274 -43.53 34.19 -6.36
C THR A 274 -44.72 33.54 -7.07
N ALA A 275 -45.59 32.88 -6.31
CA ALA A 275 -47.05 32.91 -6.44
C ALA A 275 -47.71 32.01 -5.37
N ALA A 276 -48.92 32.24 -4.85
CA ALA A 276 -49.63 33.47 -4.48
C ALA A 276 -50.99 33.04 -3.89
N ILE A 277 -51.31 33.38 -2.64
CA ILE A 277 -52.67 33.32 -2.06
C ILE A 277 -52.83 34.44 -1.01
N GLU A 278 -54.03 35.02 -0.91
CA GLU A 278 -54.33 36.19 -0.07
C GLU A 278 -54.95 35.82 1.30
N GLY A 279 -54.79 36.70 2.30
CA GLY A 279 -55.36 36.50 3.65
C GLY A 279 -55.16 37.68 4.62
N SER A 280 -56.08 38.65 4.58
CA SER A 280 -56.27 39.77 5.54
C SER A 280 -56.29 39.30 7.02
N SER A 281 -55.84 40.02 8.07
CA SER A 281 -55.18 41.34 8.22
C SER A 281 -54.79 41.62 9.70
N THR A 282 -53.83 42.53 9.96
CA THR A 282 -53.57 43.27 11.24
C THR A 282 -53.21 42.47 12.52
N ALA A 283 -52.21 42.80 13.36
CA ALA A 283 -51.32 43.97 13.43
C ALA A 283 -50.08 43.78 14.36
N THR A 284 -49.11 44.71 14.25
CA THR A 284 -48.23 45.24 15.33
C THR A 284 -46.94 44.49 15.76
N ALA A 285 -45.87 45.29 15.93
CA ALA A 285 -44.65 45.06 16.73
C ALA A 285 -43.59 44.03 16.28
N ASN A 286 -42.95 44.36 15.15
CA ASN A 286 -41.52 44.19 14.88
C ASN A 286 -40.62 43.90 16.11
N SER A 287 -40.02 42.71 16.16
CA SER A 287 -38.72 42.47 16.79
C SER A 287 -37.85 41.70 15.81
N ALA A 288 -36.64 42.21 15.53
CA ALA A 288 -35.73 41.61 14.57
C ALA A 288 -34.98 40.44 15.23
N ALA A 289 -35.59 39.26 15.23
CA ALA A 289 -34.89 38.02 15.52
C ALA A 289 -33.86 37.78 14.40
N ALA A 290 -32.60 38.13 14.67
CA ALA A 290 -31.50 37.74 13.81
C ALA A 290 -31.40 36.21 13.85
N THR A 291 -31.73 35.55 12.73
CA THR A 291 -31.57 34.11 12.59
C THR A 291 -30.09 33.79 12.54
N SER A 292 -29.47 33.62 13.71
CA SER A 292 -28.20 32.94 13.82
C SER A 292 -28.43 31.51 13.34
N THR A 293 -28.00 31.21 12.12
CA THR A 293 -27.83 29.82 11.65
C THR A 293 -26.84 29.18 12.60
N GLY A 294 -27.37 28.46 13.59
CA GLY A 294 -26.57 27.89 14.67
C GLY A 294 -25.63 26.86 14.07
N VAL A 295 -24.34 27.08 14.26
CA VAL A 295 -23.32 26.05 14.07
C VAL A 295 -23.74 24.84 14.90
N VAL A 296 -23.98 23.71 14.22
CA VAL A 296 -24.38 22.48 14.90
C VAL A 296 -23.14 21.76 15.37
N THR A 297 -23.12 21.34 16.63
CA THR A 297 -22.12 20.40 17.15
C THR A 297 -22.64 18.98 16.98
N GLN A 298 -21.84 18.11 16.35
CA GLN A 298 -22.18 16.70 16.20
C GLN A 298 -21.75 15.91 17.44
N THR A 299 -22.69 15.11 17.95
CA THR A 299 -22.57 14.28 19.14
C THR A 299 -23.28 12.95 18.93
N ALA A 300 -23.08 11.97 19.82
CA ALA A 300 -23.87 10.74 19.83
C ALA A 300 -25.39 10.93 20.00
N ALA A 301 -25.88 12.16 20.24
CA ALA A 301 -27.32 12.47 20.20
C ALA A 301 -27.86 12.59 18.77
N ASN A 302 -27.12 13.24 17.87
CA ASN A 302 -27.53 13.64 16.52
C ASN A 302 -26.80 12.91 15.37
N PHE A 303 -25.58 12.41 15.58
CA PHE A 303 -24.98 11.37 14.75
C PHE A 303 -25.25 9.99 15.40
N LYS A 304 -25.37 8.94 14.59
CA LYS A 304 -25.59 7.56 15.06
C LYS A 304 -24.64 6.62 14.34
N GLN A 305 -23.96 5.78 15.12
CA GLN A 305 -23.35 4.57 14.59
C GLN A 305 -24.45 3.68 13.99
N LEU A 306 -24.17 3.09 12.84
CA LEU A 306 -25.05 2.16 12.13
C LEU A 306 -24.35 0.81 11.98
N ASP A 307 -25.11 -0.28 12.01
CA ASP A 307 -24.61 -1.61 11.62
C ASP A 307 -24.36 -1.65 10.11
N TYR A 308 -23.41 -2.46 9.62
CA TYR A 308 -22.98 -2.45 8.21
C TYR A 308 -24.14 -2.60 7.22
N SER A 309 -25.07 -3.53 7.47
CA SER A 309 -26.29 -3.73 6.66
C SER A 309 -27.31 -2.58 6.71
N GLN A 310 -27.02 -1.49 7.42
CA GLN A 310 -27.83 -0.27 7.47
C GLN A 310 -27.18 0.94 6.77
N PHE A 311 -25.90 0.86 6.37
CA PHE A 311 -25.19 1.96 5.68
C PHE A 311 -24.33 1.54 4.48
N GLN A 312 -24.19 0.24 4.19
CA GLN A 312 -23.51 -0.24 2.98
C GLN A 312 -24.19 0.28 1.69
N ILE A 313 -23.38 0.50 0.66
CA ILE A 313 -23.79 1.15 -0.62
C ILE A 313 -23.53 0.27 -1.85
N SER A 314 -23.27 -1.02 -1.61
CA SER A 314 -22.67 -1.96 -2.55
C SER A 314 -23.68 -2.56 -3.53
N ASP A 315 -24.97 -2.49 -3.24
CA ASP A 315 -26.03 -3.00 -4.10
C ASP A 315 -26.39 -2.06 -5.28
N GLY A 316 -27.06 -2.65 -6.28
CA GLY A 316 -27.71 -1.95 -7.37
C GLY A 316 -26.83 -1.86 -8.61
N VAL A 317 -26.19 -0.71 -8.82
CA VAL A 317 -25.26 -0.47 -9.93
C VAL A 317 -24.03 0.32 -9.49
N GLY A 318 -22.93 0.19 -10.23
CA GLY A 318 -21.77 1.07 -10.12
C GLY A 318 -22.00 2.45 -10.76
N GLY A 319 -21.11 3.39 -10.44
CA GLY A 319 -21.05 4.75 -10.99
C GLY A 319 -21.73 5.85 -10.17
N ASP A 320 -22.09 5.56 -8.91
CA ASP A 320 -22.69 6.53 -7.98
C ASP A 320 -22.11 6.47 -6.55
N ALA A 321 -21.08 5.64 -6.30
CA ALA A 321 -20.62 5.29 -4.95
C ALA A 321 -20.16 6.52 -4.15
N GLN A 322 -19.53 7.51 -4.80
CA GLN A 322 -19.15 8.76 -4.14
C GLN A 322 -20.37 9.50 -3.58
N THR A 323 -21.50 9.49 -4.30
CA THR A 323 -22.72 10.18 -3.85
C THR A 323 -23.34 9.45 -2.67
N GLN A 324 -23.38 8.11 -2.71
CA GLN A 324 -23.90 7.31 -1.60
C GLN A 324 -22.99 7.39 -0.35
N ALA A 325 -21.67 7.34 -0.53
CA ALA A 325 -20.69 7.45 0.56
C ALA A 325 -20.71 8.84 1.23
N ASN A 326 -20.83 9.91 0.43
CA ASN A 326 -21.00 11.27 0.96
C ASN A 326 -22.28 11.38 1.81
N ALA A 327 -23.38 10.76 1.41
CA ALA A 327 -24.63 10.77 2.18
C ALA A 327 -24.50 10.07 3.55
N VAL A 328 -23.58 9.10 3.69
CA VAL A 328 -23.29 8.40 4.96
C VAL A 328 -22.32 9.19 5.85
N PHE A 329 -21.21 9.69 5.28
CA PHE A 329 -20.11 10.23 6.08
C PHE A 329 -19.90 11.74 6.00
N VAL A 330 -20.26 12.41 4.90
CA VAL A 330 -19.94 13.84 4.68
C VAL A 330 -21.17 14.74 4.94
N ASP A 331 -22.30 14.42 4.31
CA ASP A 331 -23.54 15.21 4.40
C ASP A 331 -24.07 15.38 5.84
N PRO A 332 -23.93 14.41 6.78
CA PRO A 332 -24.31 14.63 8.17
C PRO A 332 -23.54 15.76 8.87
N PHE A 333 -22.38 16.17 8.33
CA PHE A 333 -21.55 17.26 8.85
C PHE A 333 -21.76 18.58 8.08
N ALA A 334 -22.72 18.65 7.15
CA ALA A 334 -23.05 19.89 6.46
C ALA A 334 -23.50 20.98 7.45
N ASN A 335 -22.77 22.11 7.48
CA ASN A 335 -22.94 23.21 8.44
C ASN A 335 -22.57 22.86 9.90
N THR A 336 -21.82 21.79 10.13
CA THR A 336 -21.14 21.48 11.40
C THR A 336 -19.79 22.20 11.48
N ASP A 337 -19.42 22.68 12.66
CA ASP A 337 -18.03 23.05 12.94
C ASP A 337 -17.27 21.81 13.41
N LEU A 338 -16.36 21.33 12.55
CA LEU A 338 -15.60 20.10 12.75
C LEU A 338 -14.74 20.15 14.02
N THR A 339 -14.33 21.35 14.46
CA THR A 339 -13.58 21.53 15.72
C THR A 339 -14.38 21.14 16.96
N THR A 340 -15.73 21.08 16.85
CA THR A 340 -16.63 20.78 17.96
C THR A 340 -17.11 19.33 18.03
N VAL A 341 -16.84 18.51 17.01
CA VAL A 341 -17.31 17.11 16.92
C VAL A 341 -16.81 16.28 18.09
N SER A 342 -17.72 15.64 18.85
CA SER A 342 -17.33 14.86 20.03
C SER A 342 -16.58 13.57 19.68
N SER A 343 -15.71 13.12 20.59
CA SER A 343 -15.06 11.80 20.59
C SER A 343 -15.98 10.67 20.12
N ASP A 344 -17.18 10.60 20.68
CA ASP A 344 -18.16 9.53 20.50
C ASP A 344 -18.65 9.43 19.03
N VAL A 345 -18.51 10.51 18.26
CA VAL A 345 -18.85 10.55 16.82
C VAL A 345 -17.66 10.09 15.98
N ILE A 346 -16.44 10.43 16.38
CA ILE A 346 -15.21 9.92 15.74
C ILE A 346 -15.12 8.40 15.96
N GLU A 347 -15.41 7.93 17.17
CA GLU A 347 -15.51 6.49 17.50
C GLU A 347 -16.61 5.81 16.66
N ALA A 348 -17.81 6.40 16.58
CA ALA A 348 -18.88 5.88 15.72
C ALA A 348 -18.51 5.80 14.23
N MET A 349 -17.79 6.81 13.71
CA MET A 349 -17.30 6.82 12.33
C MET A 349 -16.20 5.78 12.09
N ASN A 350 -15.24 5.64 13.02
CA ASN A 350 -14.21 4.60 12.97
C ASN A 350 -14.86 3.20 12.95
N ASN A 351 -15.77 2.91 13.89
CA ASN A 351 -16.49 1.64 13.96
C ASN A 351 -17.25 1.32 12.65
N MET A 352 -17.82 2.32 11.98
CA MET A 352 -18.47 2.15 10.67
C MET A 352 -17.46 1.93 9.54
N ARG A 353 -16.35 2.70 9.51
CA ARG A 353 -15.25 2.51 8.55
C ARG A 353 -14.65 1.10 8.67
N GLU A 354 -14.42 0.64 9.89
CA GLU A 354 -13.87 -0.67 10.23
C GLU A 354 -14.83 -1.81 9.91
N ALA A 355 -16.14 -1.63 10.12
CA ALA A 355 -17.12 -2.61 9.66
C ALA A 355 -17.15 -2.77 8.13
N ALA A 356 -16.96 -1.66 7.38
CA ALA A 356 -16.78 -1.71 5.93
C ALA A 356 -15.43 -2.32 5.51
N GLU A 357 -14.38 -2.15 6.32
CA GLU A 357 -13.08 -2.82 6.14
C GLU A 357 -13.17 -4.33 6.36
N SER A 358 -13.82 -4.79 7.44
CA SER A 358 -14.04 -6.22 7.70
C SER A 358 -14.88 -6.87 6.60
N ALA A 359 -15.94 -6.21 6.13
CA ALA A 359 -16.72 -6.72 5.00
C ALA A 359 -15.90 -6.85 3.70
N GLU A 360 -14.83 -6.06 3.54
CA GLU A 360 -13.92 -6.17 2.39
C GLU A 360 -13.16 -7.51 2.37
N THR A 361 -12.69 -7.99 3.53
CA THR A 361 -11.85 -9.19 3.68
C THR A 361 -12.64 -10.45 4.03
N ASP A 362 -13.63 -10.33 4.90
CA ASP A 362 -14.29 -11.46 5.56
C ASP A 362 -15.53 -11.93 4.80
N ASP A 363 -16.16 -11.03 4.03
CA ASP A 363 -17.39 -11.29 3.27
C ASP A 363 -17.18 -11.17 1.75
N PHE A 364 -16.61 -10.08 1.24
CA PHE A 364 -16.43 -9.86 -0.20
C PHE A 364 -15.42 -10.83 -0.83
N ASP A 365 -14.20 -10.92 -0.31
CA ASP A 365 -13.16 -11.78 -0.90
C ASP A 365 -13.55 -13.28 -0.97
N PRO A 366 -14.09 -13.93 0.08
CA PRO A 366 -14.52 -15.32 -0.03
C PRO A 366 -15.74 -15.51 -0.94
N GLN A 367 -16.63 -14.52 -1.08
CA GLN A 367 -17.77 -14.60 -2.00
C GLN A 367 -17.33 -14.42 -3.47
N ILE A 368 -16.47 -13.45 -3.77
CA ILE A 368 -15.87 -13.27 -5.11
C ILE A 368 -15.09 -14.53 -5.52
N ALA A 369 -14.33 -15.13 -4.59
CA ALA A 369 -13.58 -16.36 -4.84
C ALA A 369 -14.47 -17.61 -5.03
N ALA A 370 -15.72 -17.59 -4.58
CA ALA A 370 -16.70 -18.66 -4.74
C ALA A 370 -17.64 -18.47 -5.95
N ALA A 371 -17.85 -17.23 -6.38
CA ALA A 371 -18.68 -16.85 -7.51
C ALA A 371 -17.99 -17.08 -8.87
N SER A 372 -18.72 -16.91 -9.98
CA SER A 372 -18.14 -16.93 -11.32
C SER A 372 -18.99 -16.18 -12.34
N GLY A 373 -18.36 -15.60 -13.37
CA GLY A 373 -19.08 -14.84 -14.40
C GLY A 373 -19.75 -13.59 -13.84
N ALA A 374 -20.98 -13.30 -14.29
CA ALA A 374 -21.69 -12.07 -13.96
C ALA A 374 -21.88 -11.83 -12.45
N ASP A 375 -22.02 -12.90 -11.66
CA ASP A 375 -22.19 -12.82 -10.21
C ASP A 375 -20.88 -12.37 -9.53
N ALA A 376 -19.73 -12.88 -10.01
CA ALA A 376 -18.42 -12.43 -9.56
C ALA A 376 -18.11 -11.00 -10.04
N ASP A 377 -18.51 -10.64 -11.27
CA ASP A 377 -18.41 -9.27 -11.77
C ASP A 377 -19.23 -8.28 -10.90
N ALA A 378 -20.45 -8.66 -10.49
CA ALA A 378 -21.33 -7.83 -9.67
C ALA A 378 -20.81 -7.64 -8.24
N LEU A 379 -20.35 -8.71 -7.60
CA LEU A 379 -19.66 -8.65 -6.30
C LEU A 379 -18.36 -7.82 -6.38
N GLN A 380 -17.62 -7.91 -7.49
CA GLN A 380 -16.41 -7.11 -7.68
C GLN A 380 -16.71 -5.61 -7.83
N VAL A 381 -17.82 -5.23 -8.49
CA VAL A 381 -18.30 -3.82 -8.49
C VAL A 381 -18.74 -3.42 -7.08
N GLY A 382 -19.49 -4.27 -6.37
CA GLY A 382 -19.89 -4.02 -4.98
C GLY A 382 -18.71 -3.76 -4.04
N LYS A 383 -17.62 -4.54 -4.16
CA LYS A 383 -16.39 -4.34 -3.40
C LYS A 383 -15.76 -2.96 -3.68
N ILE A 384 -15.81 -2.47 -4.92
CA ILE A 384 -15.30 -1.14 -5.29
C ILE A 384 -16.16 -0.04 -4.67
N LYS A 385 -17.50 -0.19 -4.66
CA LYS A 385 -18.38 0.74 -3.93
C LYS A 385 -18.10 0.75 -2.43
N ASN A 386 -17.86 -0.42 -1.84
CA ASN A 386 -17.48 -0.56 -0.43
C ASN A 386 -16.14 0.13 -0.10
N LYS A 387 -15.15 0.07 -0.99
CA LYS A 387 -13.90 0.83 -0.84
C LYS A 387 -14.12 2.34 -0.82
N VAL A 388 -14.93 2.86 -1.75
CA VAL A 388 -15.30 4.29 -1.77
C VAL A 388 -16.01 4.69 -0.47
N LEU A 389 -16.89 3.83 0.07
CA LEU A 389 -17.53 4.04 1.37
C LEU A 389 -16.52 4.14 2.51
N LYS A 390 -15.63 3.13 2.65
CA LYS A 390 -14.57 3.09 3.67
C LYS A 390 -13.69 4.34 3.63
N LEU A 391 -13.11 4.62 2.47
CA LEU A 391 -12.16 5.71 2.28
C LEU A 391 -12.80 7.10 2.43
N THR A 392 -14.09 7.26 2.11
CA THR A 392 -14.82 8.51 2.39
C THR A 392 -14.99 8.74 3.90
N GLY A 393 -15.27 7.68 4.67
CA GLY A 393 -15.30 7.75 6.13
C GLY A 393 -13.94 8.12 6.73
N GLU A 394 -12.86 7.53 6.22
CA GLU A 394 -11.49 7.79 6.65
C GLU A 394 -11.05 9.23 6.40
N VAL A 395 -11.24 9.71 5.16
CA VAL A 395 -10.97 11.10 4.75
C VAL A 395 -11.76 12.09 5.60
N GLN A 396 -13.03 11.82 5.92
CA GLN A 396 -13.81 12.70 6.80
C GLN A 396 -13.29 12.69 8.25
N VAL A 397 -12.91 11.54 8.80
CA VAL A 397 -12.28 11.44 10.14
C VAL A 397 -10.97 12.23 10.19
N LEU A 398 -10.13 12.14 9.16
CA LEU A 398 -8.89 12.93 9.05
C LEU A 398 -9.18 14.44 9.00
N ASN A 399 -10.16 14.89 8.19
CA ASN A 399 -10.58 16.30 8.17
C ASN A 399 -11.06 16.80 9.55
N ILE A 400 -11.79 15.98 10.31
CA ILE A 400 -12.22 16.31 11.68
C ILE A 400 -11.00 16.43 12.61
N LYS A 401 -10.08 15.45 12.59
CA LYS A 401 -8.85 15.45 13.41
C LYS A 401 -7.97 16.67 13.11
N ILE A 402 -7.78 17.00 11.83
CA ILE A 402 -7.01 18.19 11.38
C ILE A 402 -7.65 19.47 11.91
N ALA A 403 -8.97 19.65 11.75
CA ALA A 403 -9.66 20.83 12.25
C ALA A 403 -9.50 21.00 13.78
N GLN A 404 -9.62 19.91 14.53
CA GLN A 404 -9.43 19.92 15.99
C GLN A 404 -7.98 20.25 16.39
N ALA A 405 -7.00 19.65 15.72
CA ALA A 405 -5.58 19.91 15.96
C ALA A 405 -5.17 21.35 15.61
N GLN A 406 -5.65 21.89 14.47
CA GLN A 406 -5.44 23.30 14.12
C GLN A 406 -6.09 24.25 15.14
N ALA A 407 -7.27 23.90 15.67
CA ALA A 407 -7.95 24.68 16.72
C ALA A 407 -7.21 24.65 18.08
N SER A 408 -6.50 23.56 18.41
CA SER A 408 -5.62 23.50 19.58
C SER A 408 -4.22 24.09 19.36
N GLY A 409 -3.88 24.50 18.12
CA GLY A 409 -2.54 24.97 17.77
C GLY A 409 -1.48 23.86 17.75
N SER A 410 -1.93 22.62 17.49
CA SER A 410 -1.08 21.44 17.32
C SER A 410 -0.56 21.33 15.89
N ASP A 411 0.53 20.60 15.70
CA ASP A 411 1.02 20.25 14.36
C ASP A 411 0.04 19.29 13.67
N THR A 412 -0.14 19.45 12.36
CA THR A 412 -1.02 18.63 11.52
C THR A 412 -0.29 17.97 10.35
N SER A 413 1.03 18.11 10.24
CA SER A 413 1.84 17.61 9.11
C SER A 413 1.60 16.12 8.81
N ASP A 414 1.64 15.25 9.84
CA ASP A 414 1.34 13.81 9.70
C ASP A 414 -0.07 13.53 9.19
N LEU A 415 -1.07 14.27 9.71
CA LEU A 415 -2.48 14.10 9.35
C LEU A 415 -2.77 14.64 7.94
N GLU A 416 -2.10 15.71 7.54
CA GLU A 416 -2.23 16.31 6.21
C GLU A 416 -1.54 15.44 5.13
N SER A 417 -0.46 14.72 5.47
CA SER A 417 0.08 13.65 4.61
C SER A 417 -0.94 12.51 4.46
N GLN A 418 -1.36 11.90 5.58
CA GLN A 418 -2.36 10.82 5.56
C GLN A 418 -3.63 11.19 4.78
N LEU A 419 -4.10 12.44 4.91
CA LEU A 419 -5.23 12.95 4.15
C LEU A 419 -4.93 12.99 2.64
N SER A 420 -3.73 13.39 2.21
CA SER A 420 -3.31 13.35 0.79
C SER A 420 -3.29 11.92 0.24
N ASP A 421 -2.80 10.98 1.03
CA ASP A 421 -2.60 9.59 0.62
C ASP A 421 -3.96 8.86 0.51
N GLU A 422 -4.82 9.00 1.52
CA GLU A 422 -6.19 8.46 1.48
C GLU A 422 -7.08 9.18 0.47
N GLN A 423 -6.90 10.49 0.24
CA GLN A 423 -7.60 11.21 -0.83
C GLN A 423 -7.18 10.71 -2.22
N THR A 424 -5.94 10.24 -2.40
CA THR A 424 -5.43 9.65 -3.65
C THR A 424 -6.01 8.25 -3.88
N LYS A 425 -6.05 7.41 -2.84
CA LYS A 425 -6.72 6.10 -2.84
C LYS A 425 -8.21 6.26 -3.17
N LEU A 426 -8.92 7.14 -2.46
CA LEU A 426 -10.33 7.46 -2.68
C LEU A 426 -10.62 7.94 -4.11
N THR A 427 -9.78 8.82 -4.66
CA THR A 427 -9.94 9.32 -6.04
C THR A 427 -9.81 8.20 -7.07
N THR A 428 -8.94 7.21 -6.80
CA THR A 428 -8.69 6.06 -7.68
C THR A 428 -9.87 5.08 -7.68
N ASP A 429 -10.41 4.75 -6.50
CA ASP A 429 -11.60 3.89 -6.41
C ASP A 429 -12.86 4.60 -6.95
N ILE A 430 -13.01 5.91 -6.76
CA ILE A 430 -14.09 6.69 -7.40
C ILE A 430 -13.98 6.65 -8.93
N ALA A 431 -12.78 6.81 -9.51
CA ALA A 431 -12.58 6.70 -10.95
C ALA A 431 -12.91 5.28 -11.48
N THR A 432 -12.68 4.27 -10.64
CA THR A 432 -12.97 2.86 -10.96
C THR A 432 -14.47 2.56 -10.88
N ASP A 433 -15.18 3.07 -9.87
CA ASP A 433 -16.65 3.01 -9.78
C ASP A 433 -17.33 3.72 -10.96
N ASN A 434 -16.87 4.93 -11.31
CA ASN A 434 -17.35 5.65 -12.51
C ASN A 434 -17.09 4.85 -13.81
N SER A 435 -16.01 4.07 -13.88
CA SER A 435 -15.72 3.17 -15.01
C SER A 435 -16.61 1.91 -15.02
N ASN A 436 -17.32 1.64 -13.92
CA ASN A 436 -18.35 0.61 -13.77
C ASN A 436 -19.78 1.16 -13.88
N ALA A 437 -19.97 2.42 -14.32
CA ALA A 437 -21.27 3.07 -14.42
C ALA A 437 -22.34 2.22 -15.11
N GLY A 438 -23.41 1.89 -14.37
CA GLY A 438 -24.55 1.11 -14.86
C GLY A 438 -24.30 -0.41 -15.01
N LYS A 439 -23.13 -0.93 -14.63
CA LYS A 439 -22.95 -2.38 -14.41
C LYS A 439 -23.70 -2.79 -13.14
N PRO A 440 -24.24 -4.03 -13.05
CA PRO A 440 -24.76 -4.58 -11.80
C PRO A 440 -23.72 -4.52 -10.67
N SER A 441 -24.21 -4.37 -9.45
CA SER A 441 -23.42 -4.30 -8.22
C SER A 441 -24.17 -5.04 -7.11
N GLU A 442 -23.47 -5.86 -6.34
CA GLU A 442 -24.07 -6.74 -5.31
C GLU A 442 -23.33 -6.58 -3.97
N GLY A 443 -24.10 -6.38 -2.90
CA GLY A 443 -23.61 -6.32 -1.52
C GLY A 443 -23.48 -7.70 -0.87
N VAL A 444 -23.08 -7.70 0.41
CA VAL A 444 -22.71 -8.92 1.16
C VAL A 444 -23.31 -8.99 2.58
N ALA A 445 -24.30 -8.15 2.90
CA ALA A 445 -24.75 -7.83 4.27
C ALA A 445 -26.24 -8.11 4.56
#